data_AF-A0A2Z5R255-F1
#
_entry.id   AF-A0A2Z5R255-F1
#
_cell.length_a   1.000
_cell.length_b   1.000
_cell.length_c   1.000
_cell.angle_alpha   90.00
_cell.angle_beta   90.00
_cell.angle_gamma   90.00
#
_symmetry.space_group_name_H-M   'P 1'
#
loop_
_entity.id
_entity.type
_entity.pdbx_description
1 polymer ?
#
loop_
_entity_poly.entity_id
_entity_poly.type
_entity_poly.pdbx_seq_one_letter_code
_entity_poly.pdbx_strand_id
1 'polypeptide(L)'
;MSPLSMREVVEALAHRIATQDAPVMDGVTLASLHSAKGLEWDAVFLCGLNEGLMPISYAQTSDEVDEERRLLYVGITRARKHLCLSWSLSRTAGGRGNRKRSRFLDDIDPKRRPRRAPYLP
;
A
#
# COMPACT_ATOMS: atom_id res chain seq x y z
N MET A 1 -10.82 0.05 -39.42
CA MET A 1 -9.69 -0.66 -38.77
C MET A 1 -9.87 -2.14 -39.02
N SER A 2 -8.94 -2.79 -39.70
CA SER A 2 -8.94 -4.25 -39.80
C SER A 2 -8.77 -4.85 -38.40
N PRO A 3 -9.48 -5.94 -38.05
CA PRO A 3 -9.29 -6.59 -36.76
C PRO A 3 -7.89 -7.19 -36.66
N LEU A 4 -7.28 -7.10 -35.47
CA LEU A 4 -5.98 -7.69 -35.20
C LEU A 4 -6.02 -9.20 -35.40
N SER A 5 -4.98 -9.76 -36.00
CA SER A 5 -4.73 -11.20 -36.04
C SER A 5 -4.36 -11.72 -34.65
N MET A 6 -4.57 -13.02 -34.41
CA MET A 6 -4.17 -13.63 -33.13
C MET A 6 -2.67 -13.49 -32.84
N ARG A 7 -1.83 -13.46 -33.87
CA ARG A 7 -0.38 -13.28 -33.72
C ARG A 7 -0.05 -11.89 -33.17
N GLU A 8 -0.65 -10.86 -33.74
CA GLU A 8 -0.48 -9.47 -33.29
C GLU A 8 -1.01 -9.26 -31.86
N VAL A 9 -2.10 -9.95 -31.49
CA VAL A 9 -2.60 -9.95 -30.11
C VAL A 9 -1.60 -10.58 -29.14
N VAL A 10 -1.02 -11.74 -29.49
CA VAL A 10 -0.04 -12.42 -28.65
C VAL A 10 1.23 -11.60 -28.50
N GLU A 11 1.73 -11.00 -29.58
CA GLU A 11 2.92 -10.13 -29.54
C GLU A 11 2.67 -8.88 -28.68
N ALA A 12 1.50 -8.25 -28.80
CA ALA A 12 1.14 -7.11 -27.96
C ALA A 12 1.01 -7.48 -26.48
N LEU A 13 0.45 -8.65 -26.15
CA LEU A 13 0.37 -9.14 -24.77
C LEU A 13 1.74 -9.50 -24.21
N ALA A 14 2.58 -10.21 -24.97
CA ALA A 14 3.94 -10.55 -24.57
C ALA A 14 4.78 -9.30 -24.31
N HIS A 15 4.65 -8.28 -25.16
CA HIS A 15 5.28 -6.98 -24.96
C HIS A 15 4.81 -6.32 -23.66
N ARG A 16 3.48 -6.21 -23.43
CA ARG A 16 2.93 -5.61 -22.20
C ARG A 16 3.32 -6.35 -20.93
N ILE A 17 3.43 -7.69 -20.98
CA ILE A 17 3.91 -8.49 -19.85
C ILE A 17 5.38 -8.17 -19.58
N ALA A 18 6.22 -8.12 -20.61
CA ALA A 18 7.65 -7.83 -20.48
C ALA A 18 7.92 -6.40 -19.98
N THR A 19 7.09 -5.43 -20.38
CA THR A 19 7.28 -4.02 -20.05
C THR A 19 6.43 -3.53 -18.87
N GLN A 20 5.54 -4.36 -18.31
CA GLN A 20 4.54 -3.97 -17.31
C GLN A 20 3.70 -2.76 -17.74
N ASP A 21 3.44 -2.64 -19.04
CA ASP A 21 2.78 -1.48 -19.65
C ASP A 21 1.25 -1.64 -19.56
N ALA A 22 0.70 -1.25 -18.41
CA ALA A 22 -0.74 -1.16 -18.22
C ALA A 22 -1.29 0.06 -19.00
N PRO A 23 -2.42 -0.08 -19.72
CA PRO A 23 -2.98 1.04 -20.46
C PRO A 23 -3.24 2.23 -19.54
N VAL A 24 -2.79 3.41 -19.96
CA VAL A 24 -3.10 4.68 -19.28
C VAL A 24 -4.60 4.91 -19.44
N MET A 25 -5.36 4.53 -18.41
CA MET A 25 -6.78 4.78 -18.28
C MET A 25 -6.97 6.00 -17.39
N ASP A 26 -7.82 6.95 -17.79
CA ASP A 26 -8.27 8.01 -16.91
C ASP A 26 -9.10 7.39 -15.76
N GLY A 27 -8.52 7.33 -14.57
CA GLY A 27 -9.17 6.71 -13.42
C GLY A 27 -8.30 6.58 -12.18
N VAL A 28 -8.87 5.94 -11.16
CA VAL A 28 -8.17 5.65 -9.90
C VAL A 28 -7.36 4.36 -10.06
N THR A 29 -6.06 4.44 -9.77
CA THR A 29 -5.21 3.24 -9.69
C THR A 29 -5.42 2.55 -8.34
N LEU A 30 -5.86 1.29 -8.38
CA LEU A 30 -5.81 0.41 -7.22
C LEU A 30 -4.52 -0.41 -7.29
N ALA A 31 -3.67 -0.25 -6.27
CA ALA A 31 -2.38 -0.92 -6.20
C ALA A 31 -2.14 -1.47 -4.80
N SER A 32 -1.35 -2.54 -4.73
CA SER A 32 -0.70 -2.93 -3.48
C SER A 32 0.47 -1.99 -3.18
N LEU A 33 0.93 -1.95 -1.92
CA LEU A 33 2.13 -1.19 -1.56
C LEU A 33 3.38 -1.66 -2.34
N HIS A 34 3.48 -2.96 -2.61
CA HIS A 34 4.59 -3.53 -3.38
C HIS A 34 4.60 -3.05 -4.83
N SER A 35 3.43 -3.09 -5.50
CA SER A 35 3.29 -2.67 -6.89
C SER A 35 3.38 -1.15 -7.07
N ALA A 36 3.28 -0.38 -5.99
CA ALA A 36 3.43 1.08 -6.02
C ALA A 36 4.89 1.55 -5.97
N LYS A 37 5.87 0.64 -5.78
CA LYS A 37 7.30 0.97 -5.77
C LYS A 37 7.70 1.66 -7.08
N GLY A 38 8.39 2.81 -6.98
CA GLY A 38 8.85 3.57 -8.13
C GLY A 38 7.79 4.44 -8.81
N LEU A 39 6.54 4.40 -8.35
CA LEU A 39 5.44 5.21 -8.86
C LEU A 39 5.10 6.35 -7.88
N GLU A 40 4.47 7.41 -8.36
CA GLU A 40 4.05 8.55 -7.54
C GLU A 40 2.75 9.17 -8.06
N TRP A 41 1.94 9.71 -7.15
CA TRP A 41 0.67 10.36 -7.45
C TRP A 41 0.49 11.65 -6.64
N ASP A 42 -0.31 12.58 -7.15
CA ASP A 42 -0.66 13.80 -6.41
C ASP A 42 -1.46 13.51 -5.13
N ALA A 43 -2.30 12.48 -5.16
CA ALA A 43 -3.09 12.03 -4.01
C ALA A 43 -2.98 10.51 -3.83
N VAL A 44 -2.74 10.06 -2.60
CA VAL A 44 -2.68 8.64 -2.23
C VAL A 44 -3.57 8.38 -1.02
N PHE A 45 -4.35 7.30 -1.11
CA PHE A 45 -5.21 6.80 -0.04
C PHE A 45 -4.68 5.44 0.41
N LEU A 46 -4.01 5.39 1.56
CA LEU A 46 -3.62 4.13 2.19
C LEU A 46 -4.75 3.62 3.07
N CYS A 47 -5.45 2.61 2.57
CA CYS A 47 -6.63 2.03 3.20
C CYS A 47 -6.30 0.77 4.00
N GLY A 48 -7.04 0.54 5.09
CA GLY A 48 -6.97 -0.71 5.85
C GLY A 48 -5.75 -0.84 6.75
N LEU A 49 -5.21 0.28 7.26
CA LEU A 49 -4.07 0.33 8.18
C LEU A 49 -4.48 -0.17 9.58
N ASN A 50 -4.73 -1.47 9.68
CA ASN A 50 -5.17 -2.18 10.87
C ASN A 50 -4.09 -3.16 11.33
N GLU A 51 -4.04 -3.43 12.64
CA GLU A 51 -3.24 -4.55 13.16
C GLU A 51 -3.62 -5.87 12.48
N GLY A 52 -2.61 -6.66 12.12
CA GLY A 52 -2.76 -7.92 11.39
C GLY A 52 -2.88 -7.78 9.86
N LEU A 53 -3.10 -6.56 9.34
CA LEU A 53 -2.96 -6.26 7.91
C LEU A 53 -1.71 -5.43 7.62
N MET A 54 -1.40 -4.47 8.48
CA MET A 54 -0.19 -3.66 8.43
C MET A 54 0.26 -3.35 9.87
N PRO A 55 1.33 -3.96 10.39
CA PRO A 55 2.05 -5.08 9.78
C PRO A 55 1.14 -6.30 9.58
N ILE A 56 1.42 -7.10 8.55
CA ILE A 56 0.71 -8.37 8.34
C ILE A 56 0.94 -9.30 9.54
N SER A 57 -0.08 -10.08 9.92
CA SER A 57 0.00 -11.00 11.05
C SER A 57 1.06 -12.10 10.91
N TYR A 58 1.67 -12.28 9.74
CA TYR A 58 2.74 -13.25 9.53
C TYR A 58 4.15 -12.70 9.79
N ALA A 59 4.31 -11.38 9.94
CA ALA A 59 5.57 -10.79 10.39
C ALA A 59 5.71 -11.01 11.91
N GLN A 60 6.51 -12.00 12.31
CA GLN A 60 6.63 -12.45 13.70
C GLN A 60 7.93 -11.97 14.36
N THR A 61 8.98 -11.81 13.56
CA THR A 61 10.28 -11.30 14.02
C THR A 61 10.35 -9.78 13.97
N SER A 62 11.31 -9.18 14.69
CA SER A 62 11.57 -7.74 14.60
C SER A 62 11.88 -7.30 13.17
N ASP A 63 12.70 -8.09 12.47
CA ASP A 63 13.22 -7.74 11.16
C ASP A 63 12.12 -7.78 10.09
N GLU A 64 11.21 -8.76 10.18
CA GLU A 64 10.01 -8.82 9.33
C GLU A 64 9.05 -7.65 9.61
N VAL A 65 8.86 -7.29 10.89
CA VAL A 65 8.05 -6.13 11.25
C VAL A 65 8.68 -4.84 10.72
N ASP A 66 10.00 -4.72 10.77
CA ASP A 66 10.71 -3.57 10.20
C ASP A 66 10.65 -3.54 8.67
N GLU A 67 10.54 -4.69 8.01
CA GLU A 67 10.28 -4.74 6.56
C GLU A 67 8.86 -4.23 6.23
N GLU A 68 7.85 -4.64 6.99
CA GLU A 68 6.49 -4.11 6.85
C GLU A 68 6.44 -2.59 7.11
N ARG A 69 7.25 -2.10 8.06
CA ARG A 69 7.41 -0.66 8.33
C ARG A 69 8.03 0.06 7.13
N ARG A 70 9.07 -0.51 6.51
CA ARG A 70 9.67 0.01 5.28
C ARG A 70 8.65 0.02 4.14
N LEU A 71 7.80 -1.00 4.04
CA LEU A 71 6.73 -1.05 3.05
C LEU A 71 5.67 0.04 3.25
N LEU A 72 5.28 0.33 4.49
CA LEU A 72 4.42 1.49 4.81
C LEU A 72 5.10 2.81 4.40
N TYR A 73 6.39 2.99 4.71
CA TYR A 73 7.15 4.16 4.31
C TYR A 73 7.17 4.35 2.78
N VAL A 74 7.37 3.27 2.02
CA VAL A 74 7.22 3.30 0.56
C VAL A 74 5.84 3.85 0.19
N GLY A 75 4.76 3.31 0.75
CA GLY A 75 3.40 3.80 0.51
C GLY A 75 3.20 5.28 0.77
N ILE A 76 3.68 5.76 1.92
CA ILE A 76 3.60 7.17 2.35
C ILE A 76 4.30 8.07 1.34
N THR A 77 5.51 7.68 0.91
CA THR A 77 6.33 8.47 -0.02
C THR A 77 5.84 8.44 -1.47
N ARG A 78 4.80 7.67 -1.80
CA ARG A 78 4.20 7.73 -3.14
C ARG A 78 3.32 8.98 -3.31
N ALA A 79 2.96 9.65 -2.22
CA ALA A 79 2.11 10.83 -2.23
C ALA A 79 2.93 12.12 -2.41
N ARG A 80 2.63 12.92 -3.44
CA ARG A 80 3.30 14.21 -3.66
C ARG A 80 2.68 15.37 -2.91
N LYS A 81 1.34 15.41 -2.81
CA LYS A 81 0.60 16.55 -2.23
C LYS A 81 -0.36 16.12 -1.13
N HIS A 82 -1.12 15.06 -1.36
CA HIS A 82 -2.17 14.63 -0.46
C HIS A 82 -1.98 13.16 -0.04
N LEU A 83 -1.92 12.95 1.26
CA LEU A 83 -1.87 11.62 1.86
C LEU A 83 -3.06 11.44 2.80
N CYS A 84 -3.86 10.41 2.56
CA CYS A 84 -4.93 9.99 3.46
C CYS A 84 -4.62 8.59 3.99
N LEU A 85 -4.70 8.44 5.31
CA LEU A 85 -4.46 7.18 6.02
C LEU A 85 -5.76 6.76 6.69
N SER A 86 -6.25 5.55 6.42
CA SER A 86 -7.51 5.07 6.99
C SER A 86 -7.43 3.65 7.53
N TRP A 87 -8.27 3.38 8.53
CA TRP A 87 -8.45 2.08 9.16
C TRP A 87 -9.94 1.90 9.48
N SER A 88 -10.42 0.64 9.53
CA SER A 88 -11.80 0.36 9.90
C SER A 88 -11.90 -0.22 11.32
N LEU A 89 -13.04 0.00 11.98
CA LEU A 89 -13.31 -0.58 13.30
C LEU A 89 -13.85 -2.02 13.22
N SER A 90 -14.51 -2.37 12.10
CA SER A 90 -15.08 -3.69 11.81
C SER A 90 -14.75 -4.14 10.39
N ARG A 91 -14.87 -5.44 10.10
CA ARG A 91 -14.72 -5.98 8.73
C ARG A 91 -15.98 -5.80 7.88
N THR A 92 -17.15 -5.86 8.51
CA THR A 92 -18.46 -5.69 7.88
C THR A 92 -19.10 -4.39 8.35
N ALA A 93 -19.90 -3.77 7.48
CA ALA A 93 -20.71 -2.61 7.85
C ALA A 93 -21.67 -2.98 9.00
N GLY A 94 -21.73 -2.15 10.04
CA GLY A 94 -22.52 -2.43 11.24
C GLY A 94 -21.99 -3.55 12.15
N GLY A 95 -20.87 -4.19 11.78
CA GLY A 95 -20.24 -5.23 12.59
C GLY A 95 -19.62 -4.69 13.88
N ARG A 96 -19.37 -5.59 14.84
CA ARG A 96 -18.75 -5.23 16.13
C ARG A 96 -17.34 -4.65 15.93
N GLY A 97 -17.09 -3.49 16.53
CA GLY A 97 -15.84 -2.75 16.41
C GLY A 97 -14.70 -3.32 17.25
N ASN A 98 -14.05 -4.40 16.80
CA ASN A 98 -12.93 -5.03 17.53
C ASN A 98 -11.57 -4.88 16.85
N ARG A 99 -11.51 -4.24 15.68
CA ARG A 99 -10.25 -4.03 14.96
C ARG A 99 -9.47 -2.89 15.58
N LYS A 100 -8.17 -3.09 15.73
CA LYS A 100 -7.23 -2.05 16.17
C LYS A 100 -6.60 -1.38 14.95
N ARG A 101 -6.30 -0.09 15.06
CA ARG A 101 -5.47 0.63 14.07
C ARG A 101 -4.03 0.09 14.12
N SER A 102 -3.33 0.16 13.01
CA SER A 102 -1.91 -0.23 12.91
C SER A 102 -1.05 0.49 13.94
N ARG A 103 -0.17 -0.24 14.61
CA ARG A 103 0.83 0.30 15.55
C ARG A 103 1.81 1.26 14.89
N PHE A 104 2.01 1.18 13.57
CA PHE A 104 2.90 2.11 12.85
C PHE A 104 2.31 3.52 12.77
N LEU A 105 0.98 3.64 12.83
CA LEU A 105 0.34 4.96 12.89
C LEU A 105 0.68 5.71 14.18
N ASP A 106 0.96 5.00 15.27
CA ASP A 106 1.32 5.62 16.55
C ASP A 106 2.62 6.42 16.48
N ASP A 107 3.52 6.07 15.55
CA ASP A 107 4.83 6.70 15.40
C ASP A 107 4.78 7.97 14.52
N ILE A 108 3.72 8.13 13.71
CA ILE A 108 3.52 9.26 12.80
C ILE A 108 2.36 10.18 13.18
N ASP A 109 1.52 9.76 14.14
CA ASP A 109 0.40 10.56 14.64
C ASP A 109 0.95 11.75 15.45
N PRO A 110 0.83 13.00 14.97
CA PRO A 110 1.43 14.16 15.62
C PRO A 110 0.83 14.46 16.99
N LYS A 111 -0.34 13.88 17.31
CA LYS A 111 -0.99 14.01 18.63
C LYS A 111 -0.46 13.00 19.64
N ARG A 112 0.29 11.99 19.20
CA ARG A 112 0.94 11.00 20.06
C ARG A 112 2.43 11.27 20.14
N ARG A 113 2.97 11.25 21.35
CA ARG A 113 4.43 11.29 21.54
C ARG A 113 5.04 10.04 20.87
N PRO A 114 6.08 10.18 20.03
CA PRO A 114 6.75 9.02 19.48
C PRO A 114 7.23 8.12 20.62
N ARG A 115 7.04 6.81 20.49
CA ARG A 115 7.69 5.86 21.38
C ARG A 115 9.18 6.04 21.19
N ARG A 116 9.86 6.55 22.22
CA ARG A 116 11.33 6.56 22.24
C ARG A 116 11.78 5.11 22.04
N ALA A 117 12.48 4.83 20.95
CA ALA A 117 13.23 3.59 20.83
C ALA A 117 14.18 3.52 22.04
N PRO A 118 14.32 2.37 22.71
CA PRO A 118 15.35 2.22 23.72
C PRO A 118 16.69 2.50 23.05
N TYR A 119 17.45 3.43 23.63
CA TYR A 119 18.83 3.68 23.26
C TYR A 119 19.60 2.38 23.49
N LEU A 120 20.03 1.72 22.41
CA LEU A 120 21.00 0.63 22.49
C LEU A 120 22.38 1.29 22.57
N PRO A 121 23.12 1.11 23.68
CA PRO A 121 24.46 1.67 23.86
C PRO A 121 25.50 1.05 22.93
#